data_AF-A2DUG1-F1
#
_entry.id   AF-A2DUG1-F1
#
_cell.length_a   1.000
_cell.length_b   1.000
_cell.length_c   1.000
_cell.angle_alpha   90.00
_cell.angle_beta   90.00
_cell.angle_gamma   90.00
#
_symmetry.space_group_name_H-M   'P 1'
#
loop_
_entity.id
_entity.type
_entity.pdbx_description
1 polymer ?
#
loop_
_entity_poly.entity_id
_entity_poly.type
_entity_poly.pdbx_seq_one_letter_code
_entity_poly.pdbx_strand_id
1 'polypeptide(L)'
;MGEALHQNFEYIAAHINDYINEDKLFTTFEIDDIEKIMKFTNFTTNDFITLLKQSHPTIKANKLFTSTRNAYVTIQNYEEVINILKSLKKYLKMRVLDGTIAFLIQAERDMPNSPERIQTLQTQLKAIQSDKQKVTQKYNLSNFSLIKLMRKTMY
;
A
#
# COMPACT_ATOMS: atom_id res chain seq x y z
N MET A 1 -35.20 21.25 32.56
CA MET A 1 -33.85 21.56 32.03
C MET A 1 -33.21 20.24 31.69
N GLY A 2 -33.14 19.89 30.40
CA GLY A 2 -32.46 18.67 29.97
C GLY A 2 -30.97 18.91 29.94
N GLU A 3 -30.19 18.10 30.64
CA GLU A 3 -28.74 18.09 30.50
C GLU A 3 -28.41 17.87 29.02
N ALA A 4 -27.65 18.79 28.42
CA ALA A 4 -27.09 18.57 27.10
C ALA A 4 -26.16 17.36 27.23
N LEU A 5 -26.60 16.20 26.75
CA LEU A 5 -25.78 15.00 26.71
C LEU A 5 -24.48 15.36 25.98
N HIS A 6 -23.37 15.41 26.71
CA HIS A 6 -22.08 15.65 26.11
C HIS A 6 -21.75 14.42 25.26
N GLN A 7 -21.91 14.52 23.95
CA GLN A 7 -21.58 13.44 23.04
C GLN A 7 -20.09 13.10 23.19
N ASN A 8 -19.82 11.88 23.62
CA ASN A 8 -18.47 11.37 23.69
C ASN A 8 -18.04 10.89 22.29
N PHE A 9 -17.45 11.80 21.51
CA PHE A 9 -17.02 11.52 20.14
C PHE A 9 -15.92 10.44 20.06
N GLU A 10 -15.07 10.32 21.07
CA GLU A 10 -14.06 9.25 21.15
C GLU A 10 -14.71 7.88 21.27
N TYR A 11 -15.73 7.77 22.14
CA TYR A 11 -16.50 6.53 22.28
C TYR A 11 -17.22 6.19 20.97
N ILE A 12 -17.89 7.16 20.35
CA ILE A 12 -18.58 6.92 19.06
C ILE A 12 -17.59 6.47 17.99
N ALA A 13 -16.41 7.10 17.92
CA ALA A 13 -15.36 6.72 16.96
C ALA A 13 -14.81 5.30 17.21
N ALA A 14 -14.64 4.89 18.46
CA ALA A 14 -14.21 3.53 18.80
C ALA A 14 -15.24 2.46 18.37
N HIS A 15 -16.51 2.84 18.27
CA HIS A 15 -17.64 2.01 17.85
C HIS A 15 -18.15 2.35 16.44
N ILE A 16 -17.32 3.00 15.60
CA ILE A 16 -17.78 3.51 14.31
C ILE A 16 -18.35 2.42 13.38
N ASN A 17 -17.81 1.21 13.50
CA ASN A 17 -18.21 0.07 12.67
C ASN A 17 -19.66 -0.34 12.90
N ASP A 18 -20.20 -0.15 14.10
CA ASP A 18 -21.61 -0.44 14.38
C ASP A 18 -22.52 0.44 13.50
N TYR A 19 -22.15 1.71 13.30
CA TYR A 19 -22.89 2.64 12.46
C TYR A 19 -22.67 2.43 10.96
N ILE A 20 -21.48 1.98 10.54
CA ILE A 20 -21.18 1.65 9.13
C ILE A 20 -21.91 0.37 8.72
N ASN A 21 -21.85 -0.66 9.57
CA ASN A 21 -22.49 -1.95 9.30
C ASN A 21 -24.01 -1.82 9.13
N GLU A 22 -24.61 -0.87 9.86
CA GLU A 22 -26.05 -0.61 9.79
C GLU A 22 -26.45 0.49 8.79
N ASP A 23 -25.49 1.13 8.10
CA ASP A 23 -25.74 2.29 7.21
C ASP A 23 -26.49 3.43 7.91
N LYS A 24 -26.04 3.78 9.12
CA LYS A 24 -26.74 4.73 9.99
C LYS A 24 -25.94 5.96 10.37
N LEU A 25 -24.66 6.06 10.03
CA LEU A 25 -23.81 7.16 10.51
C LEU A 25 -24.40 8.54 10.14
N PHE A 26 -24.73 8.74 8.86
CA PHE A 26 -25.25 10.00 8.34
C PHE A 26 -26.76 10.19 8.56
N THR A 27 -27.48 9.18 9.07
CA THR A 27 -28.87 9.33 9.52
C THR A 27 -28.98 9.59 11.02
N THR A 28 -27.96 9.22 11.79
CA THR A 28 -27.94 9.35 13.25
C THR A 28 -27.26 10.64 13.71
N PHE A 29 -26.21 11.07 13.01
CA PHE A 29 -25.41 12.23 13.41
C PHE A 29 -25.47 13.35 12.37
N GLU A 30 -25.44 14.58 12.87
CA GLU A 30 -25.29 15.78 12.04
C GLU A 30 -23.88 15.85 11.45
N ILE A 31 -23.75 16.56 10.32
CA ILE A 31 -22.47 16.71 9.58
C ILE A 31 -21.34 17.24 10.48
N ASP A 32 -21.64 18.21 11.35
CA ASP A 32 -20.65 18.83 12.23
C ASP A 32 -20.17 17.87 13.33
N ASP A 33 -21.03 16.94 13.76
CA ASP A 33 -20.67 15.92 14.75
C ASP A 33 -19.88 14.79 14.09
N ILE A 34 -20.22 14.41 12.86
CA ILE A 34 -19.41 13.49 12.05
C ILE A 34 -18.01 14.06 11.85
N GLU A 35 -17.85 15.35 11.55
CA GLU A 35 -16.51 15.97 11.42
C GLU A 35 -15.66 15.81 12.70
N LYS A 36 -16.29 15.86 13.89
CA LYS A 36 -15.61 15.65 15.18
C LYS A 36 -15.29 14.18 15.41
N ILE A 37 -16.24 13.27 15.13
CA ILE A 37 -16.06 11.81 15.23
C ILE A 37 -14.86 11.36 14.38
N MET A 38 -14.77 11.88 13.15
CA MET A 38 -13.72 11.50 12.20
C MET A 38 -12.30 11.79 12.72
N LYS A 39 -12.11 12.80 13.57
CA LYS A 39 -10.79 13.10 14.18
C LYS A 39 -10.26 11.98 15.07
N PHE A 40 -11.14 11.17 15.63
CA PHE A 40 -10.79 10.07 16.54
C PHE A 40 -10.91 8.71 15.86
N THR A 41 -11.38 8.67 14.63
CA THR A 41 -11.69 7.41 13.95
C THR A 41 -10.49 6.91 13.14
N ASN A 42 -10.21 5.62 13.27
CA ASN A 42 -9.28 4.89 12.42
C ASN A 42 -10.05 3.87 11.59
N PHE A 43 -10.07 4.05 10.27
CA PHE A 43 -10.71 3.12 9.35
C PHE A 43 -9.72 2.16 8.72
N THR A 44 -10.19 0.96 8.39
CA THR A 44 -9.60 0.22 7.28
C THR A 44 -9.97 0.89 5.96
N THR A 45 -9.19 0.64 4.91
CA THR A 45 -9.52 1.08 3.56
C THR A 45 -10.96 0.73 3.15
N ASN A 46 -11.42 -0.48 3.48
CA ASN A 46 -12.75 -0.96 3.09
C ASN A 46 -13.88 -0.25 3.84
N ASP A 47 -13.71 0.00 5.15
CA ASP A 47 -14.72 0.68 5.96
C ASP A 47 -14.91 2.10 5.48
N PHE A 48 -13.82 2.81 5.21
CA PHE A 48 -13.87 4.17 4.69
C PHE A 48 -14.54 4.24 3.31
N ILE A 49 -14.21 3.33 2.40
CA ILE A 49 -14.85 3.26 1.07
C ILE A 49 -16.34 2.94 1.20
N THR A 50 -16.70 2.05 2.12
CA THR A 50 -18.09 1.67 2.39
C THR A 50 -18.88 2.86 2.89
N LEU A 51 -18.33 3.61 3.85
CA LEU A 51 -18.93 4.84 4.36
C LEU A 51 -19.19 5.85 3.24
N LEU A 52 -18.19 6.12 2.38
CA LEU A 52 -18.36 7.05 1.26
C LEU A 52 -19.46 6.59 0.29
N LYS A 53 -19.50 5.29 -0.02
CA LYS A 53 -20.49 4.70 -0.92
C LYS A 53 -21.91 4.81 -0.37
N GLN A 54 -22.10 4.50 0.91
CA GLN A 54 -23.37 4.59 1.64
C GLN A 54 -23.90 6.03 1.68
N SER A 55 -23.01 6.98 1.92
CA SER A 55 -23.38 8.39 2.16
C SER A 55 -23.62 9.18 0.87
N HIS A 56 -23.00 8.76 -0.24
CA HIS A 56 -23.03 9.50 -1.51
C HIS A 56 -24.43 9.78 -2.09
N PRO A 57 -25.43 8.88 -2.01
CA PRO A 57 -26.77 9.13 -2.57
C PRO A 57 -27.53 10.24 -1.85
N THR A 58 -27.31 10.43 -0.55
CA THR A 58 -28.08 11.35 0.30
C THR A 58 -27.30 12.62 0.66
N ILE A 59 -25.96 12.54 0.68
CA ILE A 59 -25.10 13.65 1.08
C ILE A 59 -24.36 14.22 -0.13
N LYS A 60 -24.46 15.55 -0.30
CA LYS A 60 -23.72 16.26 -1.35
C LYS A 60 -22.21 16.08 -1.17
N ALA A 61 -21.49 15.88 -2.27
CA ALA A 61 -20.05 15.62 -2.28
C ALA A 61 -19.19 16.61 -1.45
N ASN A 62 -19.52 17.90 -1.48
CA ASN A 62 -18.80 18.91 -0.70
C ASN A 62 -19.01 18.75 0.82
N LYS A 63 -20.25 18.46 1.25
CA LYS A 63 -20.56 18.17 2.65
C LYS A 63 -19.89 16.87 3.09
N LEU A 64 -19.98 15.83 2.26
CA LEU A 64 -19.35 14.54 2.53
C LEU A 64 -17.84 14.72 2.73
N PHE A 65 -17.17 15.45 1.82
CA PHE A 65 -15.76 15.79 1.95
C PHE A 65 -15.46 16.54 3.26
N THR A 66 -16.19 17.60 3.58
CA THR A 66 -15.98 18.36 4.82
C THR A 66 -16.13 17.48 6.07
N SER A 67 -17.14 16.61 6.11
CA SER A 67 -17.35 15.72 7.25
C SER A 67 -16.28 14.66 7.39
N THR A 68 -15.77 14.07 6.29
CA THR A 68 -14.90 12.87 6.36
C THR A 68 -13.41 13.18 6.24
N ARG A 69 -13.00 14.41 5.90
CA ARG A 69 -11.60 14.76 5.61
C ARG A 69 -10.61 14.56 6.76
N ASN A 70 -11.09 14.52 8.01
CA ASN A 70 -10.24 14.37 9.20
C ASN A 70 -10.01 12.90 9.60
N ALA A 71 -10.62 11.96 8.88
CA ALA A 71 -10.50 10.54 9.17
C ALA A 71 -9.08 10.02 8.91
N TYR A 72 -8.58 9.17 9.81
CA TYR A 72 -7.39 8.38 9.55
C TYR A 72 -7.78 7.08 8.87
N VAL A 73 -7.11 6.74 7.77
CA VAL A 73 -7.33 5.48 7.03
C VAL A 73 -6.04 4.69 7.01
N THR A 74 -6.07 3.49 7.59
CA THR A 74 -4.94 2.57 7.57
C THR A 74 -4.84 1.90 6.20
N ILE A 75 -3.70 2.06 5.54
CA ILE A 75 -3.40 1.51 4.20
C ILE A 75 -2.38 0.39 4.36
N GLN A 76 -2.71 -0.81 3.88
CA GLN A 76 -1.85 -1.99 4.02
C GLN A 76 -0.97 -2.27 2.79
N ASN A 77 -1.39 -1.80 1.61
CA ASN A 77 -0.72 -2.15 0.35
C ASN A 77 -0.98 -1.10 -0.73
N TYR A 78 -0.31 -1.27 -1.87
CA TYR A 78 -0.37 -0.37 -3.00
C TYR A 78 -1.76 -0.30 -3.66
N GLU A 79 -2.43 -1.44 -3.77
CA GLU A 79 -3.78 -1.54 -4.36
C GLU A 79 -4.78 -0.70 -3.55
N GLU A 80 -4.69 -0.74 -2.22
CA GLU A 80 -5.51 0.06 -1.32
C GLU A 80 -5.35 1.56 -1.54
N VAL A 81 -4.13 2.05 -1.81
CA VAL A 81 -3.89 3.47 -2.17
C VAL A 81 -4.72 3.83 -3.40
N ILE A 82 -4.65 3.01 -4.45
CA ILE A 82 -5.40 3.26 -5.69
C ILE A 82 -6.92 3.21 -5.43
N ASN A 83 -7.39 2.26 -4.63
CA ASN A 83 -8.81 2.09 -4.33
C ASN A 83 -9.38 3.27 -3.53
N ILE A 84 -8.63 3.81 -2.58
CA ILE A 84 -9.00 5.04 -1.85
C ILE A 84 -9.09 6.20 -2.83
N LEU A 85 -8.06 6.46 -3.63
CA LEU A 85 -8.04 7.59 -4.56
C LEU A 85 -9.18 7.52 -5.59
N LYS A 86 -9.47 6.33 -6.13
CA LYS A 86 -10.62 6.10 -7.03
C LYS A 86 -11.95 6.39 -6.32
N SER A 87 -12.08 6.01 -5.06
CA SER A 87 -13.29 6.24 -4.26
C SER A 87 -13.48 7.72 -3.93
N LEU A 88 -12.42 8.42 -3.55
CA LEU A 88 -12.42 9.88 -3.35
C LEU A 88 -12.81 10.60 -4.64
N LYS A 89 -12.19 10.24 -5.77
CA LYS A 89 -12.57 10.76 -7.09
C LYS A 89 -14.07 10.55 -7.38
N LYS A 90 -14.57 9.32 -7.18
CA LYS A 90 -15.94 8.93 -7.51
C LYS A 90 -16.98 9.63 -6.62
N TYR A 91 -16.83 9.50 -5.31
CA TYR A 91 -17.87 9.92 -4.35
C TYR A 91 -17.75 11.38 -3.95
N LEU A 92 -16.53 11.95 -3.97
CA LEU A 92 -16.26 13.35 -3.62
C LEU A 92 -16.02 14.25 -4.85
N LYS A 93 -16.12 13.70 -6.07
CA LYS A 93 -15.95 14.42 -7.35
C LYS A 93 -14.57 15.08 -7.53
N MET A 94 -13.52 14.49 -6.93
CA MET A 94 -12.15 15.02 -6.96
C MET A 94 -11.42 14.66 -8.27
N ARG A 95 -11.76 15.34 -9.38
CA ARG A 95 -11.12 15.10 -10.69
C ARG A 95 -9.61 15.38 -10.72
N VAL A 96 -9.11 16.21 -9.81
CA VAL A 96 -7.66 16.47 -9.68
C VAL A 96 -6.84 15.20 -9.44
N LEU A 97 -7.46 14.13 -8.91
CA LEU A 97 -6.82 12.85 -8.67
C LEU A 97 -6.61 12.02 -9.95
N ASP A 98 -7.18 12.40 -11.10
CA ASP A 98 -7.08 11.64 -12.35
C ASP A 98 -5.62 11.40 -12.75
N GLY A 99 -4.80 12.46 -12.75
CA GLY A 99 -3.38 12.36 -13.06
C GLY A 99 -2.61 11.52 -12.04
N THR A 100 -2.90 11.68 -10.75
CA THR A 100 -2.26 10.90 -9.68
C THR A 100 -2.59 9.42 -9.80
N ILE A 101 -3.85 9.05 -10.02
CA ILE A 101 -4.27 7.66 -10.21
C ILE A 101 -3.59 7.06 -11.45
N ALA A 102 -3.56 7.79 -12.57
CA ALA A 102 -2.91 7.32 -13.78
C ALA A 102 -1.40 7.12 -13.58
N PHE A 103 -0.73 8.06 -12.92
CA PHE A 103 0.68 7.96 -12.58
C PHE A 103 0.97 6.74 -11.70
N LEU A 104 0.16 6.50 -10.66
CA LEU A 104 0.33 5.35 -9.77
C LEU A 104 0.12 4.03 -10.52
N ILE A 105 -0.95 3.88 -11.30
CA ILE A 105 -1.16 2.67 -12.11
C ILE A 105 0.01 2.41 -13.07
N GLN A 106 0.59 3.47 -13.65
CA GLN A 106 1.76 3.33 -14.50
C GLN A 106 3.01 2.94 -13.69
N ALA A 107 3.23 3.58 -12.54
CA ALA A 107 4.35 3.28 -11.65
C ALA A 107 4.30 1.84 -11.12
N GLU A 108 3.12 1.28 -10.87
CA GLU A 108 2.94 -0.13 -10.50
C GLU A 108 3.36 -1.08 -11.62
N ARG A 109 3.01 -0.77 -12.87
CA ARG A 109 3.38 -1.57 -14.05
C ARG A 109 4.86 -1.47 -14.37
N ASP A 110 5.42 -0.27 -14.25
CA ASP A 110 6.83 0.01 -14.52
C ASP A 110 7.73 -0.43 -13.36
N MET A 111 7.15 -0.69 -12.19
CA MET A 111 7.87 -1.35 -11.11
C MET A 111 8.30 -2.71 -11.64
N PRO A 112 9.61 -2.95 -11.80
CA PRO A 112 10.08 -4.14 -12.47
C PRO A 112 9.57 -5.32 -11.66
N ASN A 113 8.87 -6.23 -12.35
CA ASN A 113 8.24 -7.39 -11.74
C ASN A 113 9.30 -8.07 -10.87
N SER A 114 9.22 -7.85 -9.56
CA SER A 114 10.28 -8.22 -8.62
C SER A 114 10.69 -9.69 -8.81
N PRO A 115 9.76 -10.63 -9.09
CA PRO A 115 10.11 -12.02 -9.40
C PRO A 115 10.98 -12.21 -10.64
N GLU A 116 10.70 -11.54 -11.77
CA GLU A 116 11.46 -11.70 -13.01
C GLU A 116 12.87 -11.13 -12.89
N ARG A 117 13.00 -9.96 -12.25
CA ARG A 117 14.31 -9.38 -11.92
C ARG A 117 15.08 -10.28 -10.96
N ILE A 118 14.42 -10.78 -9.91
CA ILE A 118 15.03 -11.72 -8.96
C ILE A 118 15.49 -12.98 -9.68
N GLN A 119 14.68 -13.56 -10.56
CA GLN A 119 15.00 -14.78 -11.29
C GLN A 119 16.16 -14.55 -12.28
N THR A 120 16.18 -13.39 -12.94
CA THR A 120 17.28 -12.97 -13.82
C THR A 120 18.58 -12.82 -13.03
N LEU A 121 18.54 -12.08 -11.91
CA LEU A 121 19.70 -11.88 -11.04
C LEU A 121 20.20 -13.21 -10.44
N GLN A 122 19.31 -14.10 -10.04
CA GLN A 122 19.66 -15.45 -9.55
C GLN A 122 20.32 -16.29 -10.65
N THR A 123 19.85 -16.19 -11.90
CA THR A 123 20.43 -16.91 -13.04
C THR A 123 21.82 -16.40 -13.36
N GLN A 124 21.99 -15.08 -13.41
CA GLN A 124 23.30 -14.43 -13.59
C GLN A 124 24.29 -14.79 -12.47
N LEU A 125 23.83 -14.82 -11.21
CA LEU A 125 24.64 -15.24 -10.07
C LEU A 125 25.15 -16.69 -10.22
N LYS A 126 24.27 -17.62 -10.61
CA LYS A 126 24.65 -19.02 -10.84
C LYS A 126 25.67 -19.16 -11.98
N ALA A 127 25.51 -18.41 -13.07
CA ALA A 127 26.47 -18.42 -14.18
C ALA A 127 27.86 -17.95 -13.74
N ILE A 128 27.93 -16.81 -13.04
CA ILE A 128 29.19 -16.25 -12.52
C ILE A 128 29.88 -17.23 -11.56
N GLN A 129 29.11 -17.90 -10.69
CA GLN A 129 29.67 -18.91 -9.78
C GLN A 129 30.25 -20.12 -10.52
N SER A 130 29.57 -20.59 -11.58
CA SER A 130 30.07 -21.70 -12.40
C SER A 130 31.36 -21.32 -13.13
N ASP A 131 31.42 -20.12 -13.70
CA ASP A 131 32.62 -19.65 -14.40
C ASP A 131 33.80 -19.47 -13.44
N LYS A 132 33.55 -18.94 -12.24
CA LYS A 132 34.56 -18.86 -11.18
C LYS A 132 35.13 -20.23 -10.82
N GLN A 133 34.28 -21.26 -10.67
CA GLN A 133 34.74 -22.62 -10.38
C GLN A 133 35.61 -23.19 -11.51
N LYS A 134 35.22 -23.00 -12.77
CA LYS A 134 36.02 -23.44 -13.93
C LYS A 134 37.38 -22.76 -13.98
N VAL A 135 37.43 -21.46 -13.74
CA VAL A 135 38.69 -20.69 -13.70
C VAL A 135 39.59 -21.21 -12.57
N THR A 136 39.04 -21.42 -11.37
CA THR A 136 39.81 -21.97 -10.24
C THR A 136 40.34 -23.37 -10.53
N GLN A 137 39.54 -24.26 -11.12
CA GLN A 137 39.98 -25.60 -11.51
C GLN A 137 41.12 -25.55 -12.54
N LYS A 138 40.98 -24.71 -13.57
CA LYS A 138 42.00 -24.54 -14.61
C LYS A 138 43.31 -24.00 -14.03
N TYR A 139 43.24 -23.01 -13.14
CA TYR A 139 44.39 -22.49 -12.42
C TYR A 139 45.11 -23.58 -11.62
N ASN A 140 44.35 -24.36 -10.84
CA ASN A 140 44.92 -25.43 -10.02
C ASN A 140 45.62 -26.51 -10.86
N LEU A 141 45.02 -26.90 -11.99
CA LEU A 141 45.61 -27.86 -12.93
C LEU A 141 46.92 -27.33 -13.52
N SER A 142 46.94 -26.10 -14.02
CA SER A 142 48.14 -25.47 -14.56
C SER A 142 49.25 -25.36 -13.51
N ASN A 143 48.90 -24.98 -12.28
CA ASN A 143 49.86 -24.85 -11.19
C ASN A 143 50.47 -26.21 -10.80
N PHE A 144 49.66 -27.27 -10.75
CA PHE A 144 50.14 -28.64 -10.52
C PHE A 144 51.11 -29.11 -11.63
N SER A 145 50.79 -28.85 -12.90
CA SER A 145 51.66 -29.19 -14.03
C SER A 145 53.01 -28.47 -13.96
N LEU A 146 53.02 -27.18 -13.61
CA LEU A 146 54.25 -26.40 -13.43
C LEU A 146 55.13 -26.95 -12.29
N ILE A 147 54.53 -27.26 -11.14
CA ILE A 147 55.25 -27.87 -10.01
C ILE A 147 55.89 -29.21 -10.42
N LYS A 148 55.16 -30.04 -11.19
CA LYS A 148 55.68 -31.32 -11.68
C LYS A 148 56.85 -31.14 -12.65
N LEU A 149 56.80 -30.14 -13.52
CA LEU A 149 57.87 -29.83 -14.47
C LEU A 149 59.14 -29.37 -13.74
N MET A 150 59.00 -28.44 -12.79
CA MET A 150 60.13 -27.91 -12.00
C MET A 150 60.85 -29.02 -11.21
N ARG A 151 60.12 -30.00 -10.69
CA ARG A 151 60.72 -31.16 -10.01
C ARG A 151 61.52 -32.05 -10.98
N LYS A 152 61.14 -32.12 -12.25
CA LYS A 152 61.78 -32.98 -13.25
C LYS A 152 63.08 -32.39 -13.80
N THR A 153 63.27 -31.07 -13.69
CA THR A 153 64.47 -30.36 -14.15
C THR A 153 65.54 -30.15 -13.06
N MET A 154 65.29 -30.57 -11.81
CA MET A 154 66.23 -30.48 -10.68
C MET A 154 67.07 -31.77 -10.46
N TYR A 155 66.88 -32.80 -11.28
CA TYR A 155 67.65 -34.04 -11.31
C TYR A 155 68.23 -34.24 -12.71
#